data_AF-A0A9J6GF41-F1
#
_entry.id   AF-A0A9J6GF41-F1
#
_cell.length_a   1.000
_cell.length_b   1.000
_cell.length_c   1.000
_cell.angle_alpha   90.00
_cell.angle_beta   90.00
_cell.angle_gamma   90.00
#
_symmetry.space_group_name_H-M   'P 1'
#
loop_
_entity.id
_entity.type
_entity.pdbx_description
1 polymer ?
#
loop_
_entity_poly.entity_id
_entity_poly.type
_entity_poly.pdbx_seq_one_letter_code
_entity_poly.pdbx_strand_id
1 'polypeptide(L)'
;MDQGIIETTGKLYRKALMLRNRTAYDASKRYNVNLLSATYFLNSSWQELASSKVTNCFANASFFITVVSGPDDDQPEHDRTRNDLYEAVH
;
A
#
# COMPACT_ATOMS: atom_id res chain seq x y z
N MET A 1 -0.41 -3.52 -6.40
CA MET A 1 -0.80 -2.10 -6.53
C MET A 1 -1.96 -1.80 -5.56
N ASP A 2 -1.71 -2.01 -4.26
CA ASP A 2 -2.63 -1.83 -3.09
C ASP A 2 -2.00 -2.50 -1.84
N GLN A 3 -0.92 -3.24 -2.05
CA GLN A 3 -0.41 -4.20 -1.07
C GLN A 3 0.40 -3.58 0.07
N GLY A 4 0.86 -2.33 -0.01
CA GLY A 4 1.79 -1.78 0.99
C GLY A 4 1.27 -1.92 2.43
N ILE A 5 0.07 -1.42 2.68
CA ILE A 5 -0.57 -1.47 4.01
C ILE A 5 -1.00 -2.91 4.34
N ILE A 6 -1.80 -3.55 3.48
CA ILE A 6 -2.37 -4.88 3.73
C ILE A 6 -1.26 -5.94 3.93
N GLU A 7 -0.23 -5.92 3.09
CA GLU A 7 0.91 -6.83 3.18
C GLU A 7 1.73 -6.58 4.45
N THR A 8 1.98 -5.31 4.79
CA THR A 8 2.74 -4.97 6.00
C THR A 8 1.96 -5.38 7.25
N THR A 9 0.67 -5.05 7.34
CA THR A 9 -0.20 -5.50 8.44
C THR A 9 -0.26 -7.02 8.50
N GLY A 10 -0.36 -7.71 7.35
CA GLY A 10 -0.33 -9.17 7.30
C GLY A 10 1.01 -9.78 7.74
N LYS A 11 2.14 -9.10 7.52
CA LYS A 11 3.46 -9.51 8.04
C LYS A 11 3.55 -9.31 9.55
N LEU A 12 3.08 -8.17 10.06
CA LEU A 12 3.01 -7.88 11.50
C LEU A 12 2.13 -8.89 12.24
N TYR A 13 0.95 -9.20 11.68
CA TYR A 13 0.05 -10.22 12.21
C TYR A 13 0.73 -11.58 12.34
N ARG A 14 1.37 -12.05 11.26
CA ARG A 14 2.09 -13.33 11.26
C ARG A 14 3.23 -13.35 12.26
N LYS A 15 3.98 -12.26 12.38
CA LYS A 15 5.06 -12.10 13.37
C LYS A 15 4.51 -12.23 14.80
N ALA A 16 3.45 -11.51 15.13
CA ALA A 16 2.80 -11.55 16.44
C ALA A 16 2.28 -12.96 16.77
N LEU A 17 1.66 -13.62 15.78
CA LEU A 17 1.16 -14.98 15.93
C LEU A 17 2.27 -15.99 16.19
N MET A 18 3.37 -15.93 15.43
CA MET A 18 4.53 -16.81 15.64
C MET A 18 5.16 -16.62 17.01
N LEU A 19 5.28 -15.37 17.47
CA LEU A 19 5.80 -15.08 18.80
C LEU A 19 4.90 -15.69 19.89
N ARG A 20 3.58 -15.56 19.75
CA ARG A 20 2.63 -16.15 20.70
C ARG A 20 2.64 -17.67 20.70
N ASN A 21 2.73 -18.29 19.51
CA ASN A 21 2.90 -19.73 19.36
C ASN A 21 4.15 -20.22 20.07
N ARG A 22 5.28 -19.51 19.91
CA ARG A 22 6.52 -19.84 20.60
C ARG A 22 6.36 -19.76 22.11
N THR A 23 5.80 -18.66 22.63
CA THR A 23 5.56 -18.53 24.08
C THR A 23 4.66 -19.62 24.64
N ALA A 24 3.64 -20.05 23.88
CA ALA A 24 2.78 -21.15 24.30
C ALA A 24 3.48 -22.50 24.25
N TYR A 25 4.32 -22.72 23.23
CA TYR A 25 5.16 -23.90 23.11
C TYR A 25 6.14 -24.02 24.28
N ASP A 26 6.84 -22.94 24.62
CA ASP A 26 7.76 -22.88 25.77
C ASP A 26 7.03 -23.16 27.10
N ALA A 27 5.74 -22.87 27.18
CA ALA A 27 4.87 -23.16 28.33
C ALA A 27 4.17 -24.54 28.27
N SER A 28 4.49 -25.39 27.28
CA SER A 28 3.83 -26.68 27.01
C SER A 28 2.31 -26.57 26.84
N LYS A 29 1.80 -25.42 26.38
CA LYS A 29 0.38 -25.16 26.13
C LYS A 29 0.09 -25.21 24.64
N ARG A 30 -1.02 -25.85 24.28
CA ARG A 30 -1.56 -25.75 22.91
C ARG A 30 -2.15 -24.37 22.70
N TYR A 31 -1.65 -23.65 21.70
CA TYR A 31 -2.22 -22.37 21.28
C TYR A 31 -3.19 -22.58 20.12
N ASN A 32 -4.42 -22.13 20.29
CA ASN A 32 -5.43 -22.10 19.24
C ASN A 32 -5.89 -20.65 19.06
N VAL A 33 -5.99 -20.22 17.80
CA VAL A 33 -6.48 -18.88 17.46
C VAL A 33 -7.99 -18.97 17.22
N ASN A 34 -8.76 -18.46 18.18
CA ASN A 34 -10.18 -18.22 17.97
C ASN A 34 -10.41 -16.86 17.27
N LEU A 35 -11.63 -16.61 16.82
CA LEU A 35 -12.00 -15.38 16.11
C LEU A 35 -11.64 -14.12 16.90
N LEU A 36 -11.96 -14.09 18.20
CA LEU A 36 -11.65 -12.96 19.08
C LEU A 36 -10.15 -12.67 19.14
N SER A 37 -9.33 -13.72 19.25
CA SER A 37 -7.87 -13.62 19.27
C SER A 37 -7.34 -13.11 17.93
N ALA A 38 -7.91 -13.59 16.82
CA ALA A 38 -7.55 -13.11 15.49
C ALA A 38 -7.86 -11.62 15.33
N THR A 39 -9.04 -11.16 15.77
CA THR A 39 -9.41 -9.73 15.74
C THR A 39 -8.46 -8.89 16.60
N TYR A 40 -8.09 -9.39 17.79
CA TYR A 40 -7.13 -8.71 18.65
C TYR A 40 -5.76 -8.54 17.98
N PHE A 41 -5.22 -9.61 17.37
CA PHE A 41 -3.95 -9.53 16.65
C PHE A 41 -4.02 -8.60 15.44
N LEU A 42 -5.14 -8.60 14.72
CA LEU A 42 -5.33 -7.70 13.58
C LEU A 42 -5.32 -6.24 14.05
N ASN A 43 -6.04 -5.93 15.13
CA ASN A 43 -6.04 -4.59 15.71
C ASN A 43 -4.64 -4.19 16.21
N SER A 44 -3.94 -5.07 16.93
CA SER A 44 -2.55 -4.82 17.36
C SER A 44 -1.64 -4.54 16.17
N SER A 45 -1.73 -5.35 15.12
CA SER A 45 -0.91 -5.22 13.90
C SER A 45 -1.21 -3.93 13.13
N TRP A 46 -2.45 -3.45 13.20
CA TRP A 46 -2.84 -2.16 12.63
C TRP A 46 -2.23 -1.00 13.43
N GLN A 47 -2.27 -1.05 14.76
CA GLN A 47 -1.68 -0.03 15.62
C GLN A 47 -0.14 0.03 15.54
N GLU A 48 0.51 -1.11 15.26
CA GLU A 48 1.96 -1.18 15.03
C GLU A 48 2.40 -0.63 13.66
N LEU A 49 1.48 -0.38 12.75
CA LEU A 49 1.80 0.13 11.43
C LEU A 49 2.27 1.59 11.52
N ALA A 50 3.49 1.86 11.05
CA ALA A 50 4.02 3.21 11.04
C ALA A 50 3.20 4.14 10.14
N SER A 51 2.86 5.34 10.61
CA SER A 51 2.12 6.34 9.85
C SER A 51 2.80 6.68 8.51
N SER A 52 4.14 6.63 8.45
CA SER A 52 4.89 6.83 7.21
C SER A 52 4.58 5.78 6.13
N LYS A 53 4.28 4.54 6.50
CA LYS A 53 3.86 3.50 5.55
C LYS A 53 2.47 3.78 4.99
N VAL A 54 1.58 4.32 5.83
CA VAL A 54 0.25 4.77 5.40
C VAL A 54 0.42 5.94 4.43
N THR A 55 1.13 7.00 4.83
CA THR A 55 1.37 8.18 3.99
C THR A 55 2.02 7.83 2.65
N ASN A 56 3.05 6.98 2.66
CA ASN A 56 3.71 6.55 1.42
C ASN A 56 2.77 5.75 0.50
N CYS A 57 1.89 4.92 1.06
CA CYS A 57 0.90 4.19 0.28
C CYS A 57 -0.09 5.14 -0.39
N PHE A 58 -0.60 6.12 0.35
CA PHE A 58 -1.52 7.14 -0.19
C PHE A 58 -0.84 8.07 -1.20
N ALA A 59 0.43 8.43 -0.99
CA ALA A 59 1.22 9.23 -1.93
C ALA A 59 1.46 8.47 -3.24
N ASN A 60 1.82 7.19 -3.16
CA ASN A 60 2.05 6.35 -4.32
C ASN A 60 0.77 6.06 -5.13
N ALA A 61 -0.40 6.13 -4.50
CA ALA A 61 -1.69 6.06 -5.17
C ALA A 61 -2.23 7.43 -5.60
N SER A 62 -1.38 8.48 -5.57
CA SER A 62 -1.70 9.85 -5.99
C SER A 62 -2.89 10.47 -5.26
N PHE A 63 -3.28 9.95 -4.09
CA PHE A 63 -4.31 10.56 -3.24
C PHE A 63 -3.85 11.87 -2.62
N PHE A 64 -2.54 12.09 -2.54
CA PHE A 64 -1.97 13.41 -2.28
C PHE A 64 -1.65 14.05 -3.62
N ILE A 65 -2.60 14.81 -4.16
CA ILE A 65 -2.27 15.87 -5.10
C ILE A 65 -1.56 16.92 -4.25
N THR A 66 -0.23 16.96 -4.33
CA THR A 66 0.47 18.20 -3.98
C THR A 66 -0.17 19.25 -4.88
N VAL A 67 -0.98 20.15 -4.31
CA VAL A 67 -1.44 21.33 -5.04
C VAL A 67 -0.16 22.09 -5.34
N VAL A 68 0.43 21.80 -6.49
CA VAL A 68 1.41 22.67 -7.10
C VAL A 68 0.57 23.91 -7.41
N SER A 69 0.65 24.93 -6.55
CA SER A 69 0.24 26.27 -6.92
C SER A 69 1.00 26.61 -8.20
N GLY A 70 0.31 26.51 -9.33
CA GLY A 70 0.80 27.08 -10.57
C GLY A 70 0.82 28.59 -10.42
N PRO A 71 1.88 29.25 -10.90
CA PRO A 71 1.72 30.43 -11.71
C PRO A 71 1.86 30.02 -13.18
N ASP A 72 0.85 30.37 -13.95
CA ASP A 72 0.86 30.69 -15.38
C ASP A 72 2.03 30.19 -16.23
N ASP A 73 1.75 29.25 -17.12
CA ASP A 73 2.31 29.31 -18.47
C ASP A 73 1.27 28.73 -19.45
N ASP A 74 0.40 29.62 -19.94
CA ASP A 74 -0.33 29.44 -21.18
C ASP A 74 0.69 29.20 -22.30
N GLN A 75 0.78 27.97 -22.82
CA GLN A 75 1.34 27.79 -24.16
C GLN A 75 0.58 26.70 -24.95
N PRO A 76 0.15 27.02 -26.19
CA PRO A 76 -0.84 26.23 -26.90
C PRO A 76 -0.23 24.96 -27.50
N GLU A 77 -1.10 23.98 -27.66
CA GLU A 77 -0.85 22.71 -28.33
C GLU A 77 -0.21 22.91 -29.70
N HIS A 78 0.92 22.23 -29.97
CA HIS A 78 1.31 21.91 -31.34
C HIS A 78 1.55 20.41 -31.47
N ASP A 79 0.54 19.75 -32.02
CA ASP A 79 0.54 18.41 -32.60
C ASP A 79 1.61 18.28 -33.70
N ARG A 80 2.33 17.15 -33.68
CA ARG A 80 3.15 16.50 -34.72
C ARG A 80 3.96 15.42 -34.00
N THR A 81 3.63 14.14 -34.09
CA THR A 81 3.94 13.37 -35.29
C THR A 81 3.17 12.05 -35.21
N ARG A 82 2.06 11.95 -35.96
CA ARG A 82 1.45 10.67 -36.33
C ARG A 82 1.77 10.43 -37.81
N ASN A 83 2.80 9.63 -38.02
CA ASN A 83 3.26 9.02 -39.27
C ASN A 83 2.22 8.94 -40.40
N ASP A 84 2.68 9.34 -41.58
CA ASP A 84 2.77 8.53 -42.80
C ASP A 84 1.54 7.72 -43.22
N LEU A 85 0.50 8.35 -43.80
CA LEU A 85 -0.52 7.55 -44.50
C LEU A 85 -1.27 8.19 -45.68
N TYR A 86 -0.87 9.35 -46.24
CA TYR A 86 -1.63 9.93 -47.36
C TYR A 86 -0.85 10.50 -48.56
N GLU A 87 0.44 10.21 -48.75
CA GLU A 87 1.16 10.70 -49.94
C GLU A 87 1.78 9.59 -50.82
N ALA A 88 1.15 8.40 -50.86
CA ALA A 88 1.49 7.33 -51.80
C ALA A 88 0.48 7.17 -52.95
N VAL A 89 -0.27 8.23 -53.29
CA VAL A 89 -1.06 8.29 -54.54
C VAL A 89 -1.03 9.72 -55.09
N HIS A 90 0.08 10.10 -55.71
CA HIS A 90 0.06 10.89 -56.95
C HIS A 90 1.36 10.72 -57.73
#